data_AF-A0A3D2PAJ6-F1
#
_entry.id   AF-A0A3D2PAJ6-F1
#
_cell.length_a   1.000
_cell.length_b   1.000
_cell.length_c   1.000
_cell.angle_alpha   90.00
_cell.angle_beta   90.00
_cell.angle_gamma   90.00
#
_symmetry.space_group_name_H-M   'P 1'
#
loop_
_entity.id
_entity.type
_entity.pdbx_description
1 polymer ?
#
loop_
_entity_poly.entity_id
_entity_poly.type
_entity_poly.pdbx_seq_one_letter_code
_entity_poly.pdbx_strand_id
1 'polypeptide(L)' 'MKILIAAGGTAGHLYPGIVLAEELKKINHEVFLVIRENGREKSILQSRR' A
#
# COMPACT_ATOMS: atom_id res chain seq x y z
N MET A 1 4.56 -10.92 11.81
CA MET A 1 4.29 -9.72 12.64
C MET A 1 3.08 -8.97 12.04
N LYS A 2 2.39 -8.16 12.84
CA LYS A 2 1.36 -7.24 12.33
C LYS A 2 2.01 -5.89 12.00
N ILE A 3 1.86 -5.43 10.77
CA ILE A 3 2.52 -4.22 10.26
C ILE A 3 1.47 -3.31 9.64
N LEU A 4 1.46 -2.04 10.05
CA LEU A 4 0.64 -0.99 9.46
C LEU A 4 1.52 -0.05 8.65
N ILE A 5 1.23 0.09 7.35
CA ILE A 5 1.90 1.04 6.46
C ILE A 5 0.90 2.15 6.16
N ALA A 6 1.17 3.36 6.63
CA ALA A 6 0.43 4.55 6.26
C ALA A 6 1.18 5.25 5.12
N ALA A 7 0.62 5.24 3.91
CA ALA A 7 1.20 5.87 2.74
C ALA A 7 0.16 6.79 2.07
N GLY A 8 0.60 7.88 1.44
CA GLY A 8 -0.30 8.81 0.78
C GLY A 8 0.44 9.91 0.03
N GLY A 9 -0.30 10.78 -0.65
CA GLY A 9 0.27 11.80 -1.53
C GLY A 9 0.26 11.33 -2.99
N THR A 10 1.11 11.91 -3.83
CA THR A 10 1.22 11.46 -5.22
C THR A 10 1.79 10.03 -5.32
N ALA A 11 1.83 9.48 -6.54
CA ALA A 11 2.38 8.16 -6.84
C ALA A 11 3.72 7.82 -6.14
N GLY A 12 4.57 8.83 -5.87
CA GLY A 12 5.92 8.64 -5.32
C GLY A 12 5.99 7.96 -3.95
N HIS A 13 4.97 8.10 -3.09
CA HIS A 13 4.93 7.42 -1.78
C HIS A 13 4.01 6.20 -1.77
N LEU A 14 3.00 6.20 -2.66
CA LEU A 14 2.05 5.10 -2.78
C LEU A 14 2.72 3.83 -3.30
N TYR A 15 3.47 3.92 -4.40
CA TYR A 15 4.09 2.74 -5.02
C TYR A 15 5.12 2.04 -4.12
N PRO A 16 6.05 2.76 -3.45
CA PRO A 16 6.95 2.12 -2.49
C PRO A 16 6.21 1.44 -1.34
N GLY A 17 5.14 2.06 -0.83
CA GLY A 17 4.30 1.47 0.22
C GLY A 17 3.61 0.16 -0.22
N ILE A 18 3.13 0.10 -1.47
CA ILE A 18 2.55 -1.12 -2.06
C ILE A 18 3.60 -2.22 -2.20
N VAL A 19 4.74 -1.92 -2.83
CA VAL A 19 5.81 -2.92 -3.06
C VAL A 19 6.32 -3.46 -1.73
N LEU A 20 6.57 -2.59 -0.76
CA LEU A 20 7.00 -3.01 0.58
C LEU A 20 5.94 -3.92 1.23
N ALA A 21 4.66 -3.57 1.12
CA ALA A 21 3.59 -4.40 1.68
C ALA A 21 3.54 -5.81 1.04
N GLU A 22 3.75 -5.91 -0.27
CA GLU A 22 3.80 -7.18 -0.99
C GLU A 22 4.99 -8.04 -0.57
N GLU A 23 6.19 -7.46 -0.47
CA GLU A 23 7.39 -8.19 -0.04
C GLU A 23 7.28 -8.68 1.41
N LEU A 24 6.75 -7.85 2.32
CA LEU A 24 6.54 -8.24 3.71
C LEU A 24 5.52 -9.39 3.84
N LYS A 25 4.49 -9.42 2.99
CA LYS A 25 3.54 -10.54 2.94
C LYS A 25 4.21 -11.85 2.50
N LYS A 26 5.15 -11.80 1.55
CA LYS A 26 5.90 -13.00 1.10
C LYS A 26 6.71 -13.66 2.22
N ILE A 27 7.20 -12.87 3.18
CA ILE A 27 7.94 -13.37 4.35
C ILE A 27 7.04 -13.58 5.59
N ASN A 28 5.76 -13.90 5.36
CA ASN A 28 4.77 -14.29 6.38
C ASN A 28 4.48 -13.18 7.42
N HIS A 29 4.32 -11.94 6.96
CA HIS A 29 3.79 -10.85 7.78
C HIS A 29 2.35 -10.51 7.40
N GLU A 30 1.56 -10.13 8.41
CA GLU A 30 0.21 -9.60 8.24
C GLU A 30 0.31 -8.09 8.09
N VAL A 31 0.03 -7.59 6.88
CA VAL A 31 0.28 -6.20 6.50
C VAL A 31 -1.00 -5.48 6.12
N PHE A 32 -1.24 -4.34 6.76
CA PHE A 32 -2.32 -3.41 6.46
C PHE A 32 -1.74 -2.16 5.81
N LEU A 33 -2.19 -1.85 4.58
CA LEU A 33 -1.84 -0.61 3.90
C LEU A 33 -3.02 0.36 4.01
N VAL A 34 -2.78 1.51 4.64
CA VAL A 34 -3.77 2.59 4.78
C VAL A 34 -3.35 3.74 3.89
N ILE A 35 -4.27 4.14 3.02
CA ILE A 35 -4.13 5.29 2.13
C ILE A 35 -5.31 6.23 2.30
N ARG A 36 -5.16 7.50 1.90
CA ARG A 36 -6.33 8.40 1.82
C ARG A 36 -7.28 7.91 0.73
N GLU A 37 -8.57 7.98 1.00
CA GLU A 37 -9.62 7.70 0.00
C GLU A 37 -9.84 8.91 -0.92
N ASN A 38 -8.75 9.39 -1.53
CA ASN A 38 -8.81 10.46 -2.50
C ASN A 38 -8.70 9.83 -3.91
N GLY A 39 -9.41 10.39 -4.89
CA GLY A 39 -9.77 9.67 -6.12
C GLY A 39 -8.62 9.01 -6.90
N ARG A 40 -7.41 9.59 -6.88
CA ARG A 40 -6.27 9.09 -7.66
C ARG A 40 -5.55 7.92 -6.99
N GLU A 41 -5.43 7.90 -5.67
CA GLU A 41 -4.83 6.76 -4.97
C GLU A 41 -5.75 5.52 -5.03
N LYS A 42 -7.07 5.74 -4.97
CA LYS A 42 -8.09 4.67 -5.08
C LYS A 42 -8.03 3.96 -6.44
N SER A 43 -7.91 4.71 -7.54
CA SER A 43 -7.85 4.10 -8.88
C SER A 43 -6.57 3.29 -9.09
N ILE A 44 -5.43 3.74 -8.55
CA ILE A 44 -4.16 3.01 -8.60
C ILE A 44 -4.23 1.66 -7.86
N LEU A 45 -4.92 1.61 -6.71
CA LEU A 45 -5.14 0.34 -6.00
C LEU A 45 -6.12 -0.57 -6.72
N GLN A 46 -7.18 -0.03 -7.33
CA GLN A 46 -8.17 -0.82 -8.06
C GLN A 46 -7.60 -1.47 -9.33
N SER A 47 -6.68 -0.80 -10.02
CA SER A 47 -6.06 -1.34 -11.24
C SER A 47 -5.06 -2.47 -10.98
N ARG A 48 -4.73 -2.77 -9.72
CA ARG A 48 -3.73 -3.78 -9.33
C ARG A 48 -4.34 -5.01 -8.64
N ARG A 49 -5.67 -5.08 -8.53
CA ARG A 49 -6.39 -6.21 -7.93
C ARG A 49 -6.70 -7.31 -8.94
#